data_AF-A0A848EEB8-F1
#
_entry.id   AF-A0A848EEB8-F1
#
_cell.length_a   1.000
_cell.length_b   1.000
_cell.length_c   1.000
_cell.angle_alpha   90.00
_cell.angle_beta   90.00
_cell.angle_gamma   90.00
#
_symmetry.space_group_name_H-M   'P 1'
#
loop_
_entity.id
_entity.type
_entity.pdbx_description
1 polymer ?
#
loop_
_entity_poly.entity_id
_entity_poly.type
_entity_poly.pdbx_seq_one_letter_code
_entity_poly.pdbx_strand_id
1 'polypeptide(L)'
;MTRRMLLTAAALLAIALPAAEAARTTLRATRPGAPPLTLRALSNAEYWTIEVQDGGVESQRIEVQTDLPDVLPRLAETNGDGALDLWVPVIGGNANTAWDVWLMQPGEGRFRRGGEVNGLGFSRDSAGRLVALGRNGCCSVVYTFHDVTAEGALREAFAIERQVDELNRGTCEPVAIAMNAPPAAVRATCALAPGQLPGTPLRIP
;
A
#
# COMPACT_ATOMS: atom_id res chain seq x y z
N MET A 1 -40.15 -9.00 64.91
CA MET A 1 -39.76 -7.72 64.27
C MET A 1 -38.90 -8.05 63.05
N THR A 2 -39.51 -8.05 61.88
CA THR A 2 -38.96 -8.40 60.56
C THR A 2 -38.29 -7.17 59.95
N ARG A 3 -36.97 -7.23 59.67
CA ARG A 3 -36.24 -6.16 58.98
C ARG A 3 -35.67 -6.66 57.65
N ARG A 4 -36.49 -6.42 56.63
CA ARG A 4 -36.22 -6.01 55.24
C ARG A 4 -34.94 -6.51 54.55
N MET A 5 -35.20 -7.37 53.56
CA MET A 5 -34.54 -7.45 52.25
C MET A 5 -34.24 -6.06 51.65
N LEU A 6 -33.08 -5.95 51.00
CA LEU A 6 -32.83 -5.15 49.80
C LEU A 6 -31.52 -5.65 49.17
N LEU A 7 -31.63 -6.65 48.30
CA LEU A 7 -30.58 -7.03 47.35
C LEU A 7 -30.82 -6.21 46.08
N THR A 8 -30.00 -5.18 45.88
CA THR A 8 -29.98 -4.37 44.67
C THR A 8 -29.29 -5.18 43.57
N ALA A 9 -30.07 -5.69 42.62
CA ALA A 9 -29.54 -6.30 41.41
C ALA A 9 -28.94 -5.20 40.51
N ALA A 10 -27.62 -5.18 40.39
CA ALA A 10 -26.93 -4.37 39.39
C ALA A 10 -27.08 -5.04 38.02
N ALA A 11 -27.96 -4.51 37.16
CA ALA A 11 -28.04 -4.91 35.77
C ALA A 11 -26.80 -4.37 35.04
N LEU A 12 -25.85 -5.26 34.72
CA LEU A 12 -24.78 -5.00 33.76
C LEU A 12 -25.41 -4.88 32.37
N LEU A 13 -25.66 -3.64 31.93
CA LEU A 13 -25.87 -3.34 30.52
C LEU A 13 -24.51 -3.50 29.82
N ALA A 14 -24.22 -4.69 29.31
CA ALA A 14 -23.17 -4.86 28.32
C ALA A 14 -23.63 -4.13 27.06
N ILE A 15 -23.12 -2.92 26.83
CA ILE A 15 -23.23 -2.23 25.54
C ILE A 15 -22.42 -3.08 24.58
N ALA A 16 -23.08 -3.98 23.86
CA ALA A 16 -22.51 -4.62 22.69
C ALA A 16 -22.29 -3.50 21.67
N LEU A 17 -21.07 -2.96 21.62
CA LEU A 17 -20.63 -2.17 20.49
C LEU A 17 -20.88 -3.02 19.24
N PRO A 18 -21.51 -2.48 18.18
CA PRO A 18 -21.65 -3.22 16.94
C PRO A 18 -20.23 -3.58 16.49
N ALA A 19 -19.95 -4.88 16.36
CA ALA A 19 -18.74 -5.33 15.69
C ALA A 19 -18.73 -4.64 14.32
N ALA A 20 -17.68 -3.85 14.03
CA ALA A 20 -17.53 -3.20 12.75
C ALA A 20 -17.74 -4.26 11.66
N GLU A 21 -18.66 -3.99 10.73
CA GLU A 21 -18.99 -4.97 9.71
C GLU A 21 -17.76 -5.17 8.82
N ALA A 22 -17.24 -6.40 8.79
CA ALA A 22 -16.07 -6.76 8.01
C ALA A 22 -16.18 -6.24 6.57
N ALA A 23 -15.20 -5.43 6.13
CA ALA A 23 -15.14 -5.00 4.75
C ALA A 23 -14.77 -6.21 3.87
N ARG A 24 -15.36 -6.26 2.68
CA ARG A 24 -15.18 -7.38 1.76
C ARG A 24 -15.05 -6.88 0.33
N THR A 25 -14.16 -7.48 -0.44
CA THR A 25 -14.04 -7.20 -1.87
C THR A 25 -13.57 -8.42 -2.64
N THR A 26 -13.92 -8.47 -3.93
CA THR A 26 -13.38 -9.46 -4.85
C THR A 26 -12.62 -8.72 -5.95
N LEU A 27 -11.35 -9.07 -6.13
CA LEU A 27 -10.46 -8.48 -7.12
C LEU A 27 -10.11 -9.51 -8.19
N ARG A 28 -9.80 -9.03 -9.40
CA ARG A 28 -9.41 -9.88 -10.53
C ARG A 28 -8.01 -9.49 -11.02
N ALA A 29 -7.01 -10.30 -10.69
CA ALA A 29 -5.61 -10.02 -11.02
C ALA A 29 -5.26 -10.63 -12.38
N THR A 30 -5.14 -9.77 -13.39
CA THR A 30 -4.71 -10.18 -14.73
C THR A 30 -3.22 -10.46 -14.75
N ARG A 31 -2.83 -11.46 -15.55
CA ARG A 31 -1.43 -11.86 -15.74
C ARG A 31 -1.19 -12.26 -17.21
N PRO A 32 0.00 -12.02 -17.77
CA PRO A 32 0.30 -12.39 -19.15
C PRO A 32 0.23 -13.90 -19.38
N GLY A 33 -0.31 -14.31 -20.53
CA GLY A 33 -0.28 -15.70 -20.98
C GLY A 33 -1.12 -16.71 -20.20
N ALA A 34 -1.91 -16.27 -19.20
CA ALA A 34 -2.72 -17.16 -18.37
C ALA A 34 -4.06 -16.49 -17.95
N PRO A 35 -5.08 -17.29 -17.57
CA PRO A 35 -6.30 -16.74 -16.99
C PRO A 35 -6.03 -15.93 -15.72
N PRO A 36 -6.82 -14.87 -15.45
CA PRO A 36 -6.66 -14.05 -14.26
C PRO A 36 -6.99 -14.83 -12.98
N LEU A 37 -6.31 -14.48 -11.89
CA LEU A 37 -6.64 -14.98 -10.55
C LEU A 37 -7.81 -14.19 -9.97
N THR A 38 -8.61 -14.87 -9.14
CA THR A 38 -9.68 -14.23 -8.35
C THR A 38 -9.20 -14.11 -6.91
N LEU A 39 -9.24 -12.91 -6.34
CA LEU A 39 -8.85 -12.67 -4.95
C LEU A 39 -10.10 -12.31 -4.16
N ARG A 40 -10.41 -13.07 -3.12
CA ARG A 40 -11.49 -12.76 -2.17
C ARG A 40 -10.87 -12.22 -0.90
N ALA A 41 -11.06 -10.93 -0.66
CA ALA A 41 -10.51 -10.23 0.50
C ALA A 41 -11.62 -9.97 1.53
N LEU A 42 -11.33 -10.27 2.78
CA LEU A 42 -12.17 -10.01 3.94
C LEU A 42 -11.32 -9.39 5.04
N SER A 43 -11.78 -8.31 5.66
CA SER A 43 -11.13 -7.73 6.83
C SER A 43 -11.79 -8.15 8.13
N ASN A 44 -11.04 -8.07 9.22
CA ASN A 44 -11.54 -7.98 10.58
C ASN A 44 -10.85 -6.79 11.27
N ALA A 45 -10.95 -6.67 12.59
CA ALA A 45 -10.36 -5.55 13.33
C ALA A 45 -8.83 -5.48 13.27
N GLU A 46 -8.14 -6.56 12.88
CA GLU A 46 -6.68 -6.67 12.96
C GLU A 46 -6.04 -7.05 11.61
N TYR A 47 -6.76 -7.71 10.71
CA TYR A 47 -6.20 -8.31 9.51
C TYR A 47 -7.07 -8.16 8.28
N TRP A 48 -6.41 -8.15 7.12
CA TRP A 48 -6.96 -8.60 5.86
C TRP A 48 -6.59 -10.06 5.62
N THR A 49 -7.58 -10.93 5.42
CA THR A 49 -7.41 -12.28 4.88
C THR A 49 -7.81 -12.29 3.41
N ILE A 50 -6.92 -12.77 2.55
CA ILE A 50 -7.07 -12.75 1.09
C ILE A 50 -6.88 -14.15 0.55
N GLU A 51 -7.95 -14.75 0.04
CA GLU A 51 -7.94 -16.03 -0.64
C GLU A 51 -7.69 -15.81 -2.13
N VAL A 52 -6.57 -16.34 -2.63
CA VAL A 52 -6.21 -16.30 -4.04
C VAL A 52 -6.72 -17.59 -4.68
N GLN A 53 -7.50 -17.46 -5.75
CA GLN A 53 -8.11 -18.56 -6.46
C GLN A 53 -7.65 -18.61 -7.91
N ASP A 54 -7.18 -19.79 -8.36
CA ASP A 54 -6.91 -20.10 -9.75
C ASP A 54 -7.95 -21.11 -10.25
N GLY A 55 -8.69 -20.76 -11.30
CA GLY A 55 -9.80 -21.60 -11.77
C GLY A 55 -10.90 -21.89 -10.74
N GLY A 56 -11.03 -21.06 -9.70
CA GLY A 56 -12.00 -21.24 -8.61
C GLY A 56 -11.51 -22.12 -7.45
N VAL A 57 -10.29 -22.63 -7.51
CA VAL A 57 -9.64 -23.38 -6.42
C VAL A 57 -8.66 -22.46 -5.70
N GLU A 58 -8.69 -22.46 -4.37
CA GLU A 58 -7.73 -21.71 -3.56
C GLU A 58 -6.31 -22.22 -3.81
N SER A 59 -5.43 -21.34 -4.28
CA SER A 59 -4.00 -21.62 -4.52
C SER A 59 -3.10 -21.04 -3.44
N GLN A 60 -3.56 -20.00 -2.74
CA GLN A 60 -2.82 -19.29 -1.70
C GLN A 60 -3.79 -18.56 -0.78
N ARG A 61 -3.46 -18.50 0.52
CA ARG A 61 -4.06 -17.56 1.48
C ARG A 61 -2.99 -16.58 1.94
N ILE A 62 -3.32 -15.28 1.93
CA ILE A 62 -2.47 -14.19 2.39
C ILE A 62 -3.15 -13.54 3.59
N GLU A 63 -2.38 -13.26 4.64
CA GLU A 63 -2.84 -12.52 5.80
C GLU A 63 -1.92 -11.32 6.03
N VAL A 64 -2.50 -10.13 6.16
CA VAL A 64 -1.77 -8.88 6.37
C VAL A 64 -2.40 -8.14 7.53
N GLN A 65 -1.61 -7.83 8.54
CA GLN A 65 -2.05 -7.00 9.66
C GLN A 65 -2.34 -5.58 9.17
N THR A 66 -3.41 -4.97 9.65
CA THR A 66 -3.85 -3.64 9.22
C THR A 66 -4.48 -2.84 10.36
N ASP A 67 -4.17 -1.55 10.39
CA ASP A 67 -4.90 -0.54 11.17
C ASP A 67 -6.02 0.11 10.33
N LEU A 68 -6.21 -0.35 9.09
CA LEU A 68 -7.14 0.18 8.11
C LEU A 68 -8.10 -0.90 7.57
N PRO A 69 -8.91 -1.54 8.42
CA PRO A 69 -9.78 -2.63 8.01
C PRO A 69 -10.88 -2.21 7.02
N ASP A 70 -11.19 -0.92 6.93
CA ASP A 70 -12.19 -0.37 6.01
C ASP A 70 -11.59 0.10 4.68
N VAL A 71 -10.25 0.21 4.59
CA VAL A 71 -9.58 0.56 3.34
C VAL A 71 -9.34 -0.71 2.55
N LEU A 72 -9.97 -0.77 1.37
CA LEU A 72 -9.96 -1.97 0.55
C LEU A 72 -8.59 -2.19 -0.15
N PRO A 73 -8.09 -3.43 -0.26
CA PRO A 73 -6.94 -3.78 -1.08
C PRO A 73 -7.15 -3.40 -2.56
N ARG A 74 -6.05 -3.27 -3.30
CA ARG A 74 -6.02 -2.80 -4.68
C ARG A 74 -5.09 -3.65 -5.54
N LEU A 75 -5.26 -3.49 -6.86
CA LEU A 75 -4.42 -4.12 -7.86
C LEU A 75 -3.76 -3.05 -8.74
N ALA A 76 -2.46 -3.17 -8.96
CA ALA A 76 -1.71 -2.28 -9.85
C ALA A 76 -0.49 -2.99 -10.47
N GLU A 77 -0.08 -2.56 -11.67
CA GLU A 77 1.13 -3.05 -12.34
C GLU A 77 2.36 -2.33 -11.76
N THR A 78 3.05 -2.95 -10.81
CA THR A 78 4.10 -2.29 -10.00
C THR A 78 5.45 -2.29 -10.69
N ASN A 79 5.83 -3.41 -11.28
CA ASN A 79 7.17 -3.66 -11.83
C ASN A 79 7.22 -3.62 -13.37
N GLY A 80 6.07 -3.47 -14.04
CA GLY A 80 6.00 -3.38 -15.50
C GLY A 80 6.06 -4.71 -16.25
N ASP A 81 5.84 -5.84 -15.60
CA ASP A 81 5.81 -7.16 -16.24
C ASP A 81 4.45 -7.51 -16.89
N GLY A 82 3.49 -6.56 -16.88
CA GLY A 82 2.14 -6.75 -17.39
C GLY A 82 1.20 -7.54 -16.49
N ALA A 83 1.64 -7.97 -15.31
CA ALA A 83 0.80 -8.57 -14.29
C ALA A 83 0.33 -7.53 -13.27
N LEU A 84 -0.84 -7.78 -12.68
CA LEU A 84 -1.35 -6.94 -11.59
C LEU A 84 -0.91 -7.51 -10.24
N ASP A 85 -0.20 -6.69 -9.49
CA ASP A 85 0.27 -6.93 -8.14
C ASP A 85 -0.77 -6.49 -7.11
N LEU A 86 -0.74 -7.11 -5.94
CA LEU A 86 -1.66 -6.85 -4.85
C LEU A 86 -1.07 -5.82 -3.87
N TRP A 87 -1.86 -4.81 -3.56
CA TRP A 87 -1.55 -3.74 -2.61
C TRP A 87 -2.54 -3.81 -1.45
N VAL A 88 -2.04 -4.06 -0.25
CA VAL A 88 -2.87 -4.18 0.97
C VAL A 88 -2.56 -3.00 1.89
N PRO A 89 -3.56 -2.20 2.30
CA PRO A 89 -3.30 -1.06 3.18
C PRO A 89 -2.97 -1.55 4.60
N VAL A 90 -1.92 -0.98 5.19
CA VAL A 90 -1.38 -1.40 6.50
C VAL A 90 -1.64 -0.33 7.54
N ILE A 91 -1.16 0.89 7.30
CA ILE A 91 -1.31 2.04 8.21
C ILE A 91 -1.84 3.23 7.40
N GLY A 92 -2.68 4.07 8.01
CA GLY A 92 -3.17 5.30 7.39
C GLY A 92 -3.07 6.51 8.29
N GLY A 93 -2.74 7.63 7.67
CA GLY A 93 -2.51 8.90 8.35
C GLY A 93 -1.69 9.81 7.45
N ASN A 94 -1.90 11.12 7.57
CA ASN A 94 -1.34 12.13 6.66
C ASN A 94 0.17 11.96 6.39
N ALA A 95 0.98 11.64 7.41
CA ALA A 95 2.42 11.36 7.24
C ALA A 95 2.77 9.87 7.27
N ASN A 96 1.86 9.01 7.72
CA ASN A 96 2.09 7.59 7.94
C ASN A 96 1.03 6.81 7.14
N THR A 97 1.26 6.67 5.83
CA THR A 97 0.44 5.81 4.98
C THR A 97 1.32 4.73 4.39
N ALA A 98 1.02 3.48 4.70
CA ALA A 98 1.83 2.31 4.38
C ALA A 98 1.01 1.23 3.68
N TRP A 99 1.63 0.57 2.71
CA TRP A 99 1.03 -0.51 1.94
C TRP A 99 1.96 -1.71 1.88
N ASP A 100 1.42 -2.89 2.15
CA ASP A 100 2.12 -4.15 1.91
C ASP A 100 1.90 -4.55 0.45
N VAL A 101 3.00 -4.72 -0.29
CA VAL A 101 3.00 -4.99 -1.72
C VAL A 101 3.36 -6.45 -1.95
N TRP A 102 2.52 -7.12 -2.73
CA TRP A 102 2.61 -8.53 -3.07
C TRP A 102 2.70 -8.65 -4.58
N LEU A 103 3.87 -9.03 -5.09
CA LEU A 103 4.15 -9.12 -6.52
C LEU A 103 3.63 -10.44 -7.09
N MET A 104 2.85 -10.35 -8.18
CA MET A 104 2.36 -11.52 -8.90
C MET A 104 3.55 -12.32 -9.44
N GLN A 105 3.47 -13.65 -9.34
CA GLN A 105 4.34 -14.58 -10.03
C GLN A 105 3.52 -15.22 -11.16
N PRO A 106 3.53 -14.66 -12.39
CA PRO A 106 2.54 -14.99 -13.42
C PRO A 106 2.48 -16.49 -13.77
N GLY A 107 3.65 -17.11 -13.91
CA GLY A 107 3.79 -18.54 -14.23
C GLY A 107 3.39 -19.48 -13.09
N GLU A 108 3.35 -18.98 -11.85
CA GLU A 108 3.03 -19.79 -10.66
C GLU A 108 1.59 -19.60 -10.18
N GLY A 109 0.90 -18.52 -10.59
CA GLY A 109 -0.47 -18.25 -10.15
C GLY A 109 -0.59 -17.96 -8.66
N ARG A 110 0.42 -17.28 -8.12
CA ARG A 110 0.49 -16.86 -6.73
C ARG A 110 1.18 -15.52 -6.61
N PHE A 111 1.15 -14.95 -5.41
CA PHE A 111 1.85 -13.73 -5.06
C PHE A 111 3.01 -14.00 -4.12
N ARG A 112 4.08 -13.23 -4.25
CA ARG A 112 5.19 -13.18 -3.30
C ARG A 112 5.24 -11.81 -2.66
N ARG A 113 5.39 -11.75 -1.34
CA ARG A 113 5.55 -10.48 -0.63
C ARG A 113 6.80 -9.75 -1.13
N GLY A 114 6.61 -8.57 -1.69
CA GLY A 114 7.68 -7.67 -2.12
C GLY A 114 8.19 -6.81 -0.97
N GLY A 115 7.33 -6.47 -0.02
CA GLY A 115 7.66 -5.66 1.14
C GLY A 115 6.66 -4.54 1.35
N GLU A 116 6.95 -3.65 2.28
CA GLU A 116 6.11 -2.50 2.59
C GLU A 116 6.67 -1.24 1.92
N VAL A 117 5.77 -0.38 1.43
CA VAL A 117 6.11 0.95 0.94
C VAL A 117 5.25 2.01 1.61
N ASN A 118 5.88 3.15 1.89
CA ASN A 118 5.24 4.29 2.53
C ASN A 118 5.00 5.39 1.49
N GLY A 119 3.78 5.92 1.43
CA GLY A 119 3.44 7.00 0.51
C GLY A 119 1.95 7.32 0.43
N LEU A 120 1.67 8.50 -0.10
CA LEU A 120 0.35 9.08 -0.37
C LEU A 120 0.00 9.02 -1.87
N GLY A 121 0.83 8.35 -2.66
CA GLY A 121 0.71 8.30 -4.09
C GLY A 121 1.86 7.51 -4.68
N PHE A 122 1.55 6.75 -5.74
CA PHE A 122 2.49 5.80 -6.32
C PHE A 122 2.51 5.92 -7.84
N SER A 123 3.68 5.71 -8.44
CA SER A 123 3.84 5.73 -9.89
C SER A 123 4.97 4.80 -10.31
N ARG A 124 5.09 4.57 -11.61
CA ARG A 124 6.23 3.87 -12.22
C ARG A 124 7.00 4.83 -13.10
N ASP A 125 8.30 4.98 -12.86
CA ASP A 125 9.14 5.85 -13.67
C ASP A 125 9.45 5.24 -15.05
N SER A 126 10.12 6.00 -15.91
CA SER A 126 10.46 5.53 -17.26
C SER A 126 11.47 4.38 -17.28
N ALA A 127 12.16 4.12 -16.17
CA ALA A 127 13.07 2.98 -16.00
C ALA A 127 12.35 1.75 -15.41
N GLY A 128 11.05 1.84 -15.14
CA GLY A 128 10.26 0.76 -14.57
C GLY A 128 10.31 0.68 -13.04
N ARG A 129 10.90 1.65 -12.36
CA ARG A 129 10.99 1.67 -10.89
C ARG A 129 9.71 2.16 -10.27
N LEU A 130 9.33 1.57 -9.14
CA LEU A 130 8.24 2.07 -8.32
C LEU A 130 8.67 3.36 -7.62
N VAL A 131 7.84 4.39 -7.69
CA VAL A 131 8.05 5.67 -7.01
C VAL A 131 6.94 5.86 -6.00
N ALA A 132 7.30 6.09 -4.75
CA ALA A 132 6.39 6.46 -3.68
C ALA A 132 6.55 7.94 -3.34
N LEU A 133 5.45 8.68 -3.31
CA LEU A 133 5.40 10.07 -2.88
C LEU A 133 5.06 10.12 -1.39
N GLY A 134 6.01 10.55 -0.58
CA GLY A 134 5.83 10.85 0.84
C GLY A 134 5.78 12.36 1.10
N ARG A 135 5.23 12.70 2.27
CA ARG A 135 5.29 14.06 2.81
C ARG A 135 6.23 14.09 4.01
N ASN A 136 7.19 15.02 4.00
CA ASN A 136 8.10 15.25 5.11
C ASN A 136 7.78 16.61 5.76
N GLY A 137 6.98 16.61 6.82
CA GLY A 137 6.54 17.83 7.49
C GLY A 137 5.62 18.72 6.64
N CYS A 138 5.65 20.04 6.85
CA CYS A 138 4.71 20.96 6.20
C CYS A 138 5.01 21.19 4.71
N CYS A 139 6.30 21.25 4.38
CA CYS A 139 6.81 22.02 3.25
C CYS A 139 7.87 21.25 2.45
N SER A 140 7.99 19.94 2.70
CA SER A 140 8.84 19.02 1.96
C SER A 140 8.05 17.80 1.50
N VAL A 141 8.31 17.38 0.28
CA VAL A 141 7.83 16.12 -0.30
C VAL A 141 9.02 15.28 -0.72
N VAL A 142 8.94 13.98 -0.51
CA VAL A 142 10.00 13.02 -0.82
C VAL A 142 9.48 12.04 -1.84
N TYR A 143 10.25 11.80 -2.90
CA TYR A 143 9.98 10.76 -3.88
C TYR A 143 10.99 9.64 -3.66
N THR A 144 10.56 8.52 -3.10
CA THR A 144 11.41 7.35 -2.89
C THR A 144 11.25 6.40 -4.06
N PHE A 145 12.36 6.09 -4.74
CA PHE A 145 12.40 5.19 -5.88
C PHE A 145 12.85 3.80 -5.41
N HIS A 146 12.15 2.77 -5.87
CA HIS A 146 12.37 1.39 -5.48
C HIS A 146 12.68 0.53 -6.70
N ASP A 147 13.71 -0.30 -6.57
CA ASP A 147 13.95 -1.41 -7.48
C ASP A 147 13.23 -2.66 -6.95
N VAL A 148 12.90 -3.57 -7.87
CA VAL A 148 12.52 -4.95 -7.53
C VAL A 148 13.75 -5.83 -7.71
N THR A 149 14.20 -6.51 -6.66
CA THR A 149 15.37 -7.41 -6.75
C THR A 149 15.06 -8.67 -7.57
N ALA A 150 16.09 -9.45 -7.90
CA ALA A 150 15.90 -10.74 -8.57
C ALA A 150 15.01 -11.70 -7.75
N GLU A 151 15.06 -11.58 -6.43
CA GLU A 151 14.24 -12.31 -5.47
C GLU A 151 12.86 -11.64 -5.25
N GLY A 152 12.50 -10.65 -6.05
CA GLY A 152 11.20 -9.99 -6.03
C GLY A 152 10.92 -9.17 -4.78
N ALA A 153 11.96 -8.71 -4.08
CA ALA A 153 11.82 -7.79 -2.95
C ALA A 153 11.90 -6.35 -3.43
N LEU A 154 11.12 -5.45 -2.83
CA LEU A 154 11.25 -4.02 -3.02
C LEU A 154 12.44 -3.50 -2.20
N ARG A 155 13.26 -2.67 -2.85
CA ARG A 155 14.42 -2.05 -2.21
C ARG A 155 14.51 -0.59 -2.61
N GLU A 156 14.60 0.29 -1.62
CA GLU A 156 14.87 1.71 -1.85
C GLU A 156 16.21 1.88 -2.57
N ALA A 157 16.17 2.52 -3.75
CA ALA A 157 17.32 2.76 -4.59
C ALA A 157 17.93 4.13 -4.29
N PHE A 158 17.10 5.17 -4.34
CA PHE A 158 17.45 6.56 -4.05
C PHE A 158 16.16 7.34 -3.77
N ALA A 159 16.31 8.54 -3.24
CA ALA A 159 15.21 9.48 -3.09
C ALA A 159 15.51 10.81 -3.78
N ILE A 160 14.46 11.58 -4.03
CA ILE A 160 14.56 12.99 -4.42
C ILE A 160 13.70 13.77 -3.44
N GLU A 161 14.31 14.69 -2.70
CA GLU A 161 13.60 15.58 -1.79
C GLU A 161 13.31 16.91 -2.49
N ARG A 162 12.09 17.40 -2.33
CA ARG A 162 11.70 18.73 -2.78
C ARG A 162 11.16 19.53 -1.63
N GLN A 163 11.86 20.59 -1.29
CA GLN A 163 11.38 21.59 -0.35
C GLN A 163 10.78 22.75 -1.14
N VAL A 164 9.72 23.34 -0.61
CA VAL A 164 9.07 24.51 -1.21
C VAL A 164 8.89 25.52 -0.09
N ASP A 165 9.53 26.68 -0.22
CA ASP A 165 9.28 27.77 0.71
C ASP A 165 7.94 28.48 0.39
N GLU A 166 7.52 29.40 1.27
CA GLU A 166 6.28 30.17 1.14
C GLU A 166 6.24 31.03 -0.14
N LEU A 167 7.39 31.28 -0.77
CA LEU A 167 7.54 32.05 -2.01
C LEU A 167 7.65 31.14 -3.24
N ASN A 168 7.36 29.85 -3.09
CA ASN A 168 7.46 28.83 -4.12
C ASN A 168 8.89 28.69 -4.71
N ARG A 169 9.91 29.13 -3.98
CA ARG A 169 11.30 28.79 -4.28
C ARG A 169 11.54 27.42 -3.68
N GLY A 170 11.91 26.48 -4.54
CA GLY A 170 12.11 25.11 -4.12
C GLY A 170 13.50 24.61 -4.42
N THR A 171 13.97 23.70 -3.56
CA THR A 171 15.11 22.83 -3.87
C THR A 171 14.58 21.53 -4.47
N CYS A 172 15.45 20.83 -5.19
CA CYS A 172 15.15 19.50 -5.69
C CYS A 172 16.43 18.68 -5.66
N GLU A 173 16.65 18.01 -4.54
CA GLU A 173 17.94 17.42 -4.21
C GLU A 173 17.84 15.89 -4.22
N PRO A 174 18.71 15.20 -4.97
CA PRO A 174 18.79 13.76 -4.90
C PRO A 174 19.49 13.30 -3.60
N VAL A 175 18.99 12.23 -3.02
CA VAL A 175 19.57 11.55 -1.87
C VAL A 175 19.89 10.11 -2.26
N ALA A 176 21.15 9.72 -2.16
CA ALA A 176 21.56 8.35 -2.43
C ALA A 176 21.16 7.44 -1.25
N ILE A 177 20.59 6.26 -1.56
CA ILE A 177 20.26 5.23 -0.56
C ILE A 177 21.10 3.99 -0.85
N ALA A 178 20.78 3.27 -1.93
CA ALA A 178 21.56 2.15 -2.44
C ALA A 178 22.35 2.49 -3.71
N MET A 179 21.97 3.55 -4.41
CA MET A 179 22.66 4.08 -5.58
C MET A 179 22.52 5.59 -5.69
N ASN A 180 23.35 6.21 -6.53
CA ASN A 180 23.17 7.61 -6.92
C ASN A 180 21.94 7.76 -7.81
N ALA A 181 21.17 8.83 -7.60
CA ALA A 181 20.00 9.14 -8.42
C ALA A 181 20.42 9.38 -9.89
N PRO A 182 19.83 8.65 -10.86
CA PRO A 182 20.14 8.89 -12.26
C PRO A 182 19.73 10.31 -12.69
N PRO A 183 20.56 11.02 -13.48
CA PRO A 183 20.24 12.39 -13.89
C PRO A 183 18.91 12.55 -14.62
N ALA A 184 18.45 11.52 -15.34
CA ALA A 184 17.16 11.53 -16.00
C ALA A 184 15.98 11.52 -15.01
N ALA A 185 16.08 10.72 -13.93
CA ALA A 185 15.06 10.68 -12.88
C ALA A 185 15.01 12.01 -12.12
N VAL A 186 16.18 12.59 -11.81
CA VAL A 186 16.28 13.92 -11.19
C VAL A 186 15.59 14.97 -12.05
N ARG A 187 15.95 15.08 -13.34
CA ARG A 187 15.32 16.04 -14.26
C ARG A 187 13.81 15.84 -14.38
N ALA A 188 13.36 14.59 -14.51
CA ALA A 188 11.93 14.28 -14.64
C ALA A 188 11.14 14.70 -13.40
N THR A 189 11.61 14.37 -12.20
CA THR A 189 10.93 14.73 -10.95
C THR A 189 11.00 16.22 -10.64
N CYS A 190 12.15 16.86 -10.86
CA CYS A 190 12.34 18.29 -10.56
C CYS A 190 11.56 19.21 -11.50
N ALA A 191 11.19 18.74 -12.70
CA ALA A 191 10.36 19.49 -13.64
C ALA A 191 8.87 19.53 -13.25
N LEU A 192 8.44 18.70 -12.28
CA LEU A 192 7.05 18.62 -11.87
C LEU A 192 6.67 19.73 -10.89
N ALA A 193 5.37 19.98 -10.72
CA ALA A 193 4.88 20.68 -9.54
C ALA A 193 5.04 19.79 -8.29
N PRO A 194 5.31 20.36 -7.10
CA PRO A 194 5.38 19.58 -5.86
C PRO A 194 4.12 18.75 -5.63
N GLY A 195 4.29 17.47 -5.27
CA GLY A 195 3.19 16.52 -5.07
C GLY A 195 2.68 15.83 -6.34
N GLN A 196 3.20 16.17 -7.52
CA GLN A 196 2.92 15.44 -8.76
C GLN A 196 3.86 14.26 -8.91
N LEU A 197 3.34 13.12 -9.38
CA LEU A 197 4.11 11.89 -9.57
C LEU A 197 4.79 11.85 -10.94
N PRO A 198 6.05 11.40 -11.05
CA PRO A 198 6.72 11.18 -12.32
C PRO A 198 6.18 9.92 -13.03
N GLY A 199 6.35 9.86 -14.35
CA GLY A 199 6.04 8.65 -15.12
C GLY A 199 4.54 8.30 -15.13
N THR A 200 4.22 7.02 -14.92
CA THR A 200 2.85 6.51 -15.00
C THR A 200 2.26 6.33 -13.61
N PRO A 201 1.22 7.10 -13.22
CA PRO A 201 0.58 6.94 -11.92
C PRO A 201 -0.06 5.56 -11.75
N LEU A 202 0.17 4.94 -10.60
CA LEU A 202 -0.58 3.78 -10.14
C LEU A 202 -1.89 4.26 -9.50
N ARG A 203 -3.00 3.58 -9.76
CA ARG A 203 -4.31 3.94 -9.18
C ARG A 203 -4.46 3.38 -7.75
N ILE A 204 -3.46 3.65 -6.92
CA ILE A 204 -3.40 3.33 -5.50
C ILE A 204 -3.54 4.67 -4.75
N PRO A 205 -4.50 4.80 -3.81
CA PRO A 205 -4.70 6.02 -3.03
C PRO A 205 -3.48 6.43 -2.19
#